data_AF-X0S8R9-F1
#
_entry.id   AF-X0S8R9-F1
#
_cell.length_a   1.000
_cell.length_b   1.000
_cell.length_c   1.000
_cell.angle_alpha   90.00
_cell.angle_beta   90.00
_cell.angle_gamma   90.00
#
_symmetry.space_group_name_H-M   'P 1'
#
loop_
_entity.id
_entity.type
_entity.pdbx_description
1 polymer ?
#
loop_
_entity_poly.entity_id
_entity_poly.type
_entity_poly.pdbx_seq_one_letter_code
_entity_poly.pdbx_strand_id
1 'polypeptide(L)' 'LIGEGALGALMSGSGPTVFGIAQNKEQALKIYKKLKLEYKSIWVVQTI' A
#
# COMPACT_ATOMS: atom_id res chain seq x y z
N LEU A 1 -5.56 -0.80 3.95
CA LEU A 1 -5.13 -1.10 2.56
C LEU A 1 -6.18 -1.88 1.76
N ILE A 2 -6.79 -2.96 2.28
CA ILE A 2 -7.87 -3.69 1.56
C ILE A 2 -9.01 -2.77 1.13
N GLY A 3 -9.53 -1.95 2.06
CA GLY A 3 -10.57 -0.95 1.76
C GLY A 3 -10.14 0.10 0.72
N GLU A 4 -8.85 0.24 0.46
CA GLU A 4 -8.32 1.15 -0.56
C GLU A 4 -8.17 0.51 -1.94
N GLY A 5 -8.37 -0.81 -2.05
CA GLY A 5 -8.27 -1.58 -3.29
C GLY A 5 -7.03 -2.48 -3.39
N ALA A 6 -6.32 -2.75 -2.28
CA ALA A 6 -5.27 -3.76 -2.26
C ALA A 6 -5.87 -5.17 -2.29
N LEU A 7 -5.21 -6.12 -2.98
CA LEU A 7 -5.58 -7.54 -3.00
C LEU A 7 -5.38 -8.21 -1.64
N GLY A 8 -4.34 -7.78 -0.93
CA GLY A 8 -3.91 -8.30 0.35
C GLY A 8 -3.24 -7.19 1.15
N ALA A 9 -3.26 -7.31 2.47
CA ALA A 9 -2.55 -6.39 3.35
C ALA A 9 -2.07 -7.13 4.60
N LEU A 10 -0.85 -6.85 5.05
CA LEU A 10 -0.27 -7.44 6.23
C LEU A 10 0.62 -6.44 6.96
N MET A 11 0.52 -6.42 8.28
CA MET A 11 1.41 -5.63 9.14
C MET A 11 2.77 -6.30 9.24
N SER A 12 3.84 -5.52 9.11
CA SER A 12 5.20 -6.01 9.28
C SER A 12 5.51 -6.20 10.78
N GLY A 13 5.55 -7.44 11.25
CA GLY A 13 5.82 -7.75 12.65
C GLY A 13 4.78 -7.13 13.59
N SER A 14 5.24 -6.40 14.61
CA SER A 14 4.36 -5.66 15.54
C SER A 14 3.90 -4.29 15.02
N GLY A 15 4.27 -3.90 13.80
CA GLY A 15 3.90 -2.62 13.19
C GLY A 15 4.81 -1.44 13.57
N PRO A 16 4.46 -0.22 13.13
CA PRO A 16 3.21 0.18 12.48
C PRO A 16 3.19 0.01 10.94
N THR A 17 4.29 -0.44 10.34
CA THR A 17 4.41 -0.57 8.87
C THR A 17 3.47 -1.64 8.33
N VAL A 18 2.76 -1.33 7.25
CA VAL A 18 1.84 -2.26 6.57
C VAL A 18 2.25 -2.40 5.11
N PHE A 19 2.39 -3.64 4.65
CA PHE A 19 2.56 -3.97 3.25
C PHE A 19 1.20 -4.30 2.63
N GLY A 20 0.97 -3.84 1.41
CA GLY A 20 -0.19 -4.20 0.62
C GLY A 20 0.22 -4.63 -0.77
N ILE A 21 -0.46 -5.64 -1.30
CA ILE A 21 -0.24 -6.12 -2.66
C ILE A 21 -1.30 -5.52 -3.57
N ALA A 22 -0.88 -4.92 -4.67
CA ALA A 22 -1.75 -4.46 -5.73
C ALA A 22 -1.61 -5.37 -6.94
N GLN A 23 -2.68 -5.52 -7.72
CA GLN A 23 -2.73 -6.31 -8.94
C GLN A 23 -1.75 -5.81 -10.00
N ASN A 24 -1.57 -4.49 -10.09
CA ASN A 24 -0.68 -3.85 -11.05
C ASN A 24 -0.24 -2.46 -10.56
N LYS A 25 0.73 -1.87 -11.27
CA LYS A 25 1.30 -0.56 -10.96
C LYS A 25 0.24 0.55 -10.91
N GLU A 26 -0.75 0.52 -11.80
CA GLU A 26 -1.80 1.55 -11.84
C GLU A 26 -2.65 1.52 -10.56
N GLN A 27 -3.05 0.33 -10.11
CA GLN A 27 -3.79 0.17 -8.85
C GLN A 27 -2.95 0.60 -7.64
N ALA A 28 -1.65 0.26 -7.60
CA ALA A 28 -0.75 0.70 -6.54
C ALA A 28 -0.67 2.24 -6.45
N LEU A 29 -0.58 2.92 -7.60
CA LEU A 29 -0.56 4.39 -7.66
C LEU A 29 -1.89 5.03 -7.24
N LYS A 30 -3.04 4.38 -7.54
CA LYS A 30 -4.36 4.84 -7.04
C LYS A 30 -4.43 4.77 -5.51
N ILE A 31 -3.97 3.67 -4.91
CA ILE A 31 -3.89 3.51 -3.45
C ILE A 31 -2.96 4.57 -2.84
N TYR A 32 -1.77 4.75 -3.41
CA TYR A 32 -0.80 5.77 -2.97
C TYR A 32 -1.41 7.18 -2.96
N LYS A 33 -2.13 7.57 -4.02
CA LYS A 33 -2.72 8.91 -4.14
C LYS A 33 -3.73 9.22 -3.03
N LYS A 34 -4.45 8.22 -2.53
CA LYS A 34 -5.37 8.38 -1.41
C LYS A 34 -4.60 8.53 -0.10
N LEU A 35 -3.69 7.61 0.16
CA LEU A 35 -2.99 7.51 1.44
C LEU A 35 -1.94 8.59 1.67
N LYS A 36 -1.36 9.18 0.62
CA LYS A 36 -0.37 10.27 0.77
C LYS A 36 -0.92 11.52 1.48
N LEU A 37 -2.25 11.64 1.60
CA LEU A 37 -2.90 12.73 2.32
C LEU A 37 -2.88 12.50 3.84
N GLU A 38 -2.84 11.24 4.27
CA GLU A 38 -2.94 10.82 5.68
C GLU A 38 -1.59 10.39 6.24
N TYR A 39 -0.71 9.83 5.40
CA TYR A 39 0.57 9.25 5.80
C TYR A 39 1.74 10.01 5.17
N LYS A 40 2.69 10.43 6.01
CA LYS A 40 3.93 11.10 5.57
C LYS A 40 4.86 10.17 4.76
N SER A 41 4.79 8.88 5.05
CA SER A 41 5.74 7.87 4.58
C SER A 41 4.99 6.73 3.91
N ILE A 42 5.00 6.73 2.58
CA ILE A 42 4.35 5.72 1.76
C ILE A 42 5.15 5.49 0.48
N TRP A 43 5.33 4.23 0.11
CA TRP A 43 6.17 3.82 -1.02
C TRP A 43 5.41 2.85 -1.93
N VAL A 44 5.62 3.02 -3.23
CA VAL A 44 5.19 2.06 -4.25
C VAL A 44 6.44 1.40 -4.79
N VAL A 45 6.54 0.08 -4.61
CA VAL A 45 7.69 -0.72 -5.03
C VAL A 45 7.23 -1.87 -5.92
N GLN A 46 8.14 -2.38 -6.76
CA GLN A 46 7.93 -3.56 -7.59
C GLN A 46 8.83 -4.69 -7.06
N THR A 47 8.26 -5.88 -6.86
CA THR A 47 9.04 -7.08 -6.54
C THR A 47 9.83 -7.53 -7.76
N ILE A 48 11.07 -8.00 -7.53
CA ILE A 48 11.92 -8.62 -8.55
C ILE A 48 11.55 -10.08 -8.68
#